data_AF-A0A8S0PRQ1-F1
#
_entry.id   AF-A0A8S0PRQ1-F1
#
_cell.length_a   1.000
_cell.length_b   1.000
_cell.length_c   1.000
_cell.angle_alpha   90.00
_cell.angle_beta   90.00
_cell.angle_gamma   90.00
#
_symmetry.space_group_name_H-M   'P 1'
#
loop_
_entity.id
_entity.type
_entity.pdbx_description
1 polymer ?
#
loop_
_entity_poly.entity_id
_entity_poly.type
_entity_poly.pdbx_seq_one_letter_code
_entity_poly.pdbx_strand_id
1 'polypeptide(L)' 'MVVLFPGNKLEKLYDLCNITVNKNVVFGDSSALAPGGVRIGAPAMTSRGLVEKDFEQIAEFLHRNSTLQPAT' A
#
# COMPACT_ATOMS: atom_id res chain seq x y z
N MET A 1 -9.72 -0.15 0.27
CA MET A 1 -8.91 0.68 1.20
C MET A 1 -7.93 1.48 0.36
N VAL A 2 -8.01 2.81 0.39
CA VAL A 2 -7.04 3.69 -0.29
C VAL A 2 -6.11 4.20 0.78
N VAL A 3 -4.81 3.97 0.62
CA VAL A 3 -3.80 4.45 1.58
C VAL A 3 -2.91 5.46 0.86
N LEU A 4 -2.79 6.65 1.43
CA LEU A 4 -2.07 7.79 0.84
C LEU A 4 -0.61 7.74 1.30
N PHE A 5 0.31 7.48 0.38
CA PHE A 5 1.75 7.55 0.63
C PHE A 5 2.51 7.88 -0.67
N PRO A 6 3.65 8.61 -0.62
CA PRO A 6 4.43 8.97 -1.80
C PRO A 6 4.87 7.73 -2.61
N GLY A 7 4.21 7.48 -3.73
CA GLY A 7 4.08 6.16 -4.35
C GLY A 7 5.16 5.77 -5.37
N ASN A 8 6.39 6.26 -5.24
CA ASN A 8 7.50 5.81 -6.11
C ASN A 8 8.56 4.95 -5.42
N LYS A 9 8.85 5.19 -4.14
CA LYS A 9 9.80 4.35 -3.38
C LYS A 9 9.12 3.14 -2.74
N LEU A 10 7.82 3.25 -2.44
CA LEU A 10 7.08 2.24 -1.70
C LEU A 10 6.75 0.98 -2.49
N GLU A 11 6.46 1.09 -3.79
CA GLU A 11 6.10 -0.08 -4.61
C GLU A 11 7.19 -1.15 -4.59
N LYS A 12 8.45 -0.77 -4.79
CA LYS A 12 9.57 -1.70 -4.75
C LYS A 12 9.73 -2.34 -3.38
N LEU A 13 9.52 -1.58 -2.31
CA LEU A 13 9.60 -2.10 -0.95
C LEU A 13 8.47 -3.11 -0.68
N TYR A 14 7.25 -2.80 -1.12
CA TYR A 14 6.12 -3.71 -0.97
C TYR A 14 6.29 -4.98 -1.81
N ASP A 15 6.85 -4.86 -3.02
CA ASP A 15 7.15 -6.00 -3.89
C ASP A 15 8.19 -6.95 -3.23
N LEU A 16 9.23 -6.39 -2.61
CA LEU A 16 10.20 -7.15 -1.79
C LEU A 16 9.55 -7.84 -0.57
N CYS A 17 8.47 -7.26 -0.03
CA CYS A 17 7.71 -7.86 1.06
C CYS A 17 6.60 -8.82 0.60
N ASN A 18 6.53 -9.17 -0.69
CA ASN A 18 5.46 -9.97 -1.29
C ASN A 18 4.05 -9.33 -1.17
N ILE A 19 3.98 -8.01 -1.08
CA ILE A 19 2.73 -7.24 -1.04
C ILE A 19 2.55 -6.55 -2.38
N THR A 20 1.64 -7.07 -3.21
CA THR A 20 1.31 -6.43 -4.48
C THR A 20 0.33 -5.28 -4.25
N VAL A 21 0.77 -4.04 -4.49
CA VAL A 21 -0.06 -2.83 -4.39
C VAL A 21 -0.20 -2.16 -5.75
N ASN A 22 -1.36 -1.54 -6.02
CA ASN A 22 -1.59 -0.80 -7.25
C ASN A 22 -1.46 0.70 -6.99
N LYS A 23 -0.54 1.36 -7.71
CA LYS A 23 -0.41 2.82 -7.70
C LYS A 23 -1.69 3.47 -8.19
N ASN A 24 -2.21 4.44 -7.44
CA ASN A 24 -3.41 5.15 -7.82
C ASN A 24 -3.25 6.64 -7.55
N VAL A 25 -3.50 7.45 -8.57
CA VAL A 25 -3.52 8.91 -8.46
C VAL A 25 -4.57 9.31 -7.45
N VAL A 26 -4.19 10.20 -6.54
CA VAL A 26 -5.06 10.72 -5.48
C VAL A 26 -5.16 12.22 -5.57
N PHE A 27 -6.26 12.77 -5.04
CA PHE A 27 -6.58 14.17 -5.17
C PHE A 27 -5.45 15.04 -4.59
N GLY A 28 -4.82 15.88 -5.43
CA GLY A 28 -3.65 16.69 -5.08
C GLY A 28 -2.33 16.22 -5.69
N ASP A 29 -2.29 15.06 -6.34
CA ASP A 29 -1.10 14.61 -7.07
C ASP A 29 -0.84 15.47 -8.32
N SER A 30 0.39 15.96 -8.44
CA SER A 30 0.82 16.78 -9.58
C SER A 30 1.25 15.95 -10.79
N SER A 31 1.46 14.63 -10.63
CA SER A 31 2.03 13.77 -11.67
C SER A 31 1.42 12.37 -11.67
N ALA A 32 0.96 11.92 -12.84
CA ALA A 32 0.49 10.56 -13.06
C ALA A 32 1.62 9.51 -13.06
N LEU A 33 2.88 9.93 -13.25
CA LEU A 33 4.07 9.08 -13.22
C LEU A 33 4.53 8.76 -11.79
N ALA A 34 4.11 9.56 -10.81
CA ALA A 34 4.50 9.45 -9.42
C ALA A 34 3.29 9.71 -8.49
N PRO A 35 2.25 8.86 -8.54
CA PRO A 35 1.08 9.04 -7.70
C PRO A 35 1.45 8.91 -6.22
N GLY A 36 0.89 9.76 -5.38
CA GLY A 36 1.02 9.80 -3.92
C GLY A 36 0.07 8.86 -3.20
N GLY A 37 -0.47 7.85 -3.89
CA GLY A 37 -1.43 6.92 -3.33
C GLY A 37 -1.26 5.48 -3.84
N VAL A 38 -1.68 4.54 -3.00
CA VAL A 38 -1.82 3.13 -3.33
C VAL A 38 -3.23 2.63 -3.02
N ARG A 39 -3.77 1.78 -3.89
CA ARG A 39 -5.07 1.14 -3.71
C ARG A 39 -4.86 -0.32 -3.31
N ILE A 40 -5.52 -0.71 -2.24
CA ILE A 40 -5.50 -2.07 -1.70
C ILE A 40 -6.90 -2.68 -1.80
N GLY A 41 -6.96 -3.83 -2.45
CA GLY A 41 -8.18 -4.60 -2.65
C GLY A 41 -8.32 -5.70 -1.61
N ALA A 42 -9.34 -5.61 -0.76
CA ALA A 42 -9.78 -6.69 0.12
C ALA A 42 -10.32 -7.95 -0.61
N PRO A 43 -10.99 -7.87 -1.80
CA PRO A 43 -11.65 -9.03 -2.41
C PRO A 43 -10.75 -10.25 -2.66
N ALA A 44 -9.48 -10.04 -3.04
CA ALA A 44 -8.54 -11.12 -3.30
C ALA A 44 -8.14 -11.87 -2.01
N MET A 45 -8.06 -11.15 -0.90
CA MET A 45 -7.68 -11.70 0.41
C MET A 45 -8.88 -12.35 1.10
N THR A 46 -10.06 -11.72 1.06
CA THR A 46 -11.30 -12.31 1.61
C THR A 46 -11.68 -13.59 0.87
N SER A 47 -11.45 -13.67 -0.44
CA SER A 47 -11.66 -14.91 -1.22
C SER A 47 -10.72 -16.06 -0.80
N ARG A 48 -9.60 -15.74 -0.14
CA ARG A 48 -8.66 -16.70 0.45
C ARG A 48 -9.00 -17.07 1.91
N GLY A 49 -10.11 -16.55 2.44
CA GLY A 49 -10.57 -16.83 3.81
C GLY A 49 -10.00 -15.90 4.87
N LEU A 50 -9.38 -14.77 4.49
CA LEU A 50 -8.93 -13.79 5.47
C LEU A 50 -10.13 -13.08 6.13
N VAL A 51 -10.04 -12.96 7.45
CA VAL A 51 -11.03 -12.29 8.31
C VAL A 51 -10.52 -10.93 8.78
N GLU A 52 -11.36 -10.17 9.49
CA GLU A 52 -11.07 -8.80 9.94
C GLU A 52 -9.75 -8.70 10.73
N LYS A 53 -9.46 -9.70 11.57
CA LYS A 53 -8.21 -9.77 12.34
C LYS A 53 -6.96 -9.88 11.46
N ASP A 54 -7.07 -10.56 10.32
CA ASP A 54 -5.95 -10.66 9.38
C ASP A 54 -5.75 -9.33 8.64
N PHE A 55 -6.82 -8.57 8.39
CA PHE A 55 -6.74 -7.23 7.83
C PHE A 55 -6.08 -6.23 8.79
N GLU A 56 -6.23 -6.39 10.10
CA GLU A 56 -5.47 -5.61 11.09
C GLU A 56 -3.96 -5.88 10.99
N GLN A 57 -3.55 -7.15 10.86
CA GLN A 57 -2.14 -7.49 10.63
C GLN A 57 -1.61 -6.94 9.31
N ILE A 58 -2.40 -7.00 8.23
CA ILE A 58 -2.03 -6.41 6.95
C ILE A 58 -1.84 -4.90 7.08
N ALA A 59 -2.73 -4.21 7.79
CA ALA A 59 -2.60 -2.78 8.05
C ALA A 59 -1.31 -2.47 8.83
N GLU A 60 -0.93 -3.32 9.79
CA GLU A 60 0.31 -3.15 10.53
C GLU A 60 1.56 -3.42 9.68
N PHE A 61 1.54 -4.42 8.80
CA PHE A 61 2.64 -4.63 7.85
C PHE A 61 2.83 -3.44 6.91
N LEU A 62 1.74 -2.86 6.42
CA LEU A 62 1.77 -1.65 5.60
C LEU A 62 2.32 -0.45 6.38
N HIS A 63 1.87 -0.28 7.62
CA HIS A 63 2.35 0.79 8.49
C HIS A 63 3.86 0.67 8.75
N ARG A 64 4.34 -0.51 9.17
CA ARG A 64 5.77 -0.76 9.42
C ARG A 64 6.63 -0.51 8.20
N ASN A 65 6.21 -0.98 7.03
CA ASN A 65 6.94 -0.76 5.78
C ASN A 65 7.00 0.72 5.39
N SER A 66 5.97 1.51 5.72
CA SER A 66 6.01 2.97 5.52
C SER A 66 7.05 3.66 6.42
N THR A 67 7.21 3.20 7.66
CA THR A 67 8.17 3.77 8.62
C THR A 67 9.61 3.36 8.33
N LEU A 68 9.82 2.26 7.59
CA LEU A 68 11.14 1.81 7.15
C LEU A 68 11.74 2.68 6.05
N GLN A 69 10.99 3.61 5.45
CA GLN A 69 11.61 4.64 4.62
C GLN A 69 12.28 5.68 5.52
N PRO A 70 13.62 5.79 5.50
CA PRO A 70 14.26 6.93 6.14
C PRO A 70 13.75 8.20 5.45
N ALA A 71 13.24 9.13 6.26
CA ALA A 71 12.84 10.46 5.82
C ALA A 71 14.01 11.08 5.04
N THR A 72 13.90 11.11 3.71
CA THR A 72 14.83 11.79 2.81
C THR A 72 14.00 12.65 1.88
#